data_AF-A0A6P0YN27-F1
#
_entry.id   AF-A0A6P0YN27-F1
#
_cell.length_a   1.000
_cell.length_b   1.000
_cell.length_c   1.000
_cell.angle_alpha   90.00
_cell.angle_beta   90.00
_cell.angle_gamma   90.00
#
_symmetry.space_group_name_H-M   'P 1'
#
loop_
_entity.id
_entity.type
_entity.pdbx_description
1 polymer ?
#
loop_
_entity_poly.entity_id
_entity_poly.type
_entity_poly.pdbx_seq_one_letter_code
_entity_poly.pdbx_strand_id
1 'polypeptide(L)' 'MNKKEVLQGIASSVQRFQDVEQKESFLFVLGALLSRIISLKKAAEIMEMEPDVLLKLLELMGIEFSYLSPEDVSIERNW' A
#
# COMPACT_ATOMS: atom_id res chain seq x y z
N MET A 1 -2.46 -2.12 -21.76
CA MET A 1 -2.78 -0.94 -20.92
C MET A 1 -1.55 -0.06 -20.85
N ASN A 2 -1.68 1.22 -21.18
CA ASN A 2 -0.57 2.16 -21.24
C ASN A 2 -0.12 2.56 -19.82
N LYS A 3 1.19 2.65 -19.55
CA LYS A 3 1.74 3.15 -18.27
C LYS A 3 1.12 4.50 -17.87
N LYS A 4 0.77 5.35 -18.83
CA LYS A 4 0.13 6.65 -18.63
C LYS A 4 -1.31 6.53 -18.11
N GLU A 5 -2.08 5.56 -18.59
CA GLU A 5 -3.45 5.30 -18.13
C GLU A 5 -3.46 4.77 -16.71
N VAL A 6 -2.49 3.91 -16.38
CA VAL A 6 -2.26 3.41 -15.02
C VAL A 6 -1.92 4.57 -14.08
N LEU A 7 -0.97 5.43 -14.45
CA LEU A 7 -0.56 6.57 -13.63
C LEU A 7 -1.70 7.58 -13.46
N GLN A 8 -2.52 7.80 -14.49
CA GLN A 8 -3.72 8.63 -14.38
C GLN A 8 -4.78 8.01 -13.46
N GLY A 9 -5.00 6.70 -13.54
CA GLY A 9 -5.88 5.97 -12.62
C GLY A 9 -5.43 6.12 -11.16
N ILE A 10 -4.12 6.06 -10.91
CA ILE A 10 -3.56 6.20 -9.56
C ILE A 10 -3.57 7.65 -9.09
N ALA A 11 -3.18 8.60 -9.93
CA ALA A 11 -3.22 10.03 -9.60
C ALA A 11 -4.65 10.49 -9.27
N SER A 12 -5.65 9.96 -9.98
CA SER A 12 -7.06 10.22 -9.67
C SER A 12 -7.56 9.51 -8.40
N SER A 13 -6.89 8.43 -7.95
CA SER A 13 -7.16 7.83 -6.61
C SER A 13 -6.48 8.60 -5.47
N VAL A 14 -5.30 9.19 -5.71
CA VAL A 14 -4.55 9.97 -4.71
C VAL A 14 -5.13 11.39 -4.54
N GLN A 15 -5.69 11.98 -5.59
CA GLN A 15 -6.47 13.24 -5.51
C GLN A 15 -7.79 13.12 -4.73
N ARG A 16 -8.13 11.93 -4.22
CA ARG A 16 -9.37 11.68 -3.49
C ARG A 16 -9.32 12.17 -2.04
N PHE A 17 -8.13 12.34 -1.44
CA PHE A 17 -7.97 12.83 -0.08
C PHE A 17 -8.12 14.36 -0.01
N GLN A 18 -9.36 14.84 -0.11
CA GLN A 18 -9.64 16.28 -0.17
C GLN A 18 -9.66 16.93 1.22
N ASP A 19 -10.01 16.19 2.27
CA ASP A 19 -10.01 16.67 3.65
C ASP A 19 -8.85 16.09 4.50
N VAL A 20 -8.65 16.67 5.69
CA VAL A 20 -7.59 16.28 6.63
C VAL A 20 -7.86 14.92 7.28
N GLU A 21 -9.11 14.61 7.59
CA GLU A 21 -9.54 13.37 8.26
C GLU A 21 -9.27 12.13 7.39
N GLN A 22 -9.48 12.24 6.08
CA GLN A 22 -9.15 11.20 5.12
C GLN A 22 -7.63 10.99 5.00
N LYS A 23 -6.83 12.05 5.10
CA LYS A 23 -5.36 11.96 5.12
C LYS A 23 -4.87 11.31 6.41
N GLU A 24 -5.46 11.66 7.56
CA GLU A 24 -5.15 11.05 8.85
C GLU A 24 -5.52 9.56 8.86
N SER A 25 -6.70 9.20 8.33
CA SER A 25 -7.12 7.80 8.18
C SER A 25 -6.16 7.01 7.30
N PHE A 26 -5.72 7.59 6.17
CA PHE A 26 -4.71 6.97 5.31
C PHE A 26 -3.39 6.73 6.06
N LEU A 27 -2.88 7.73 6.77
CA LEU A 27 -1.64 7.61 7.54
C LEU A 27 -1.76 6.58 8.66
N PHE A 28 -2.93 6.47 9.30
CA PHE A 28 -3.19 5.48 10.32
C PHE A 28 -3.14 4.06 9.76
N VAL A 29 -3.83 3.81 8.64
CA VAL A 29 -3.81 2.50 7.96
C VAL A 29 -2.40 2.16 7.49
N LEU A 30 -1.68 3.13 6.90
CA LEU A 30 -0.30 2.95 6.45
C LEU A 30 0.63 2.63 7.63
N GLY A 31 0.49 3.34 8.75
CA GLY A 31 1.26 3.09 9.97
C GLY A 31 1.00 1.69 10.54
N ALA A 32 -0.25 1.26 10.60
CA ALA A 32 -0.63 -0.08 11.04
C ALA A 32 -0.08 -1.17 10.11
N LEU A 33 -0.11 -0.94 8.79
CA LEU A 33 0.44 -1.85 7.78
C LEU A 33 1.97 -1.99 7.91
N LEU A 34 2.69 -0.87 7.98
CA LEU A 34 4.16 -0.88 8.09
C LEU A 34 4.64 -1.42 9.45
N SER A 35 3.83 -1.25 10.49
CA SER A 35 4.04 -1.88 11.80
C SER A 35 3.64 -3.35 11.85
N ARG A 36 3.16 -3.92 10.73
CA ARG A 36 2.71 -5.31 10.59
C ARG A 36 1.57 -5.71 11.54
N ILE A 37 0.82 -4.73 12.03
CA ILE A 37 -0.37 -4.95 12.86
C ILE A 37 -1.50 -5.52 12.01
N ILE A 38 -1.57 -5.09 10.74
CA ILE A 38 -2.53 -5.56 9.75
C ILE A 38 -1.80 -6.01 8.48
N SER A 39 -2.43 -6.93 7.74
CA SER A 39 -1.93 -7.38 6.43
C SER A 39 -2.25 -6.37 5.32
N LEU A 40 -1.56 -6.49 4.18
CA LEU A 40 -1.88 -5.70 2.98
C LEU A 40 -3.34 -5.87 2.56
N LYS A 41 -3.84 -7.10 2.58
CA LYS A 41 -5.26 -7.38 2.29
C LYS A 41 -6.18 -6.60 3.22
N LYS A 42 -5.88 -6.58 4.52
CA LYS A 42 -6.72 -5.87 5.49
C LYS A 42 -6.66 -4.36 5.32
N ALA A 43 -5.47 -3.82 5.02
CA ALA A 43 -5.31 -2.40 4.71
C ALA A 43 -6.11 -2.02 3.45
N ALA A 44 -6.07 -2.86 2.40
CA ALA A 44 -6.82 -2.65 1.16
C ALA A 44 -8.34 -2.70 1.37
N GLU A 45 -8.82 -3.63 2.19
CA GLU A 45 -10.23 -3.69 2.64
C GLU A 45 -10.67 -2.40 3.34
N ILE A 46 -9.88 -1.90 4.30
CA ILE A 46 -10.19 -0.66 5.05
C ILE A 46 -10.21 0.55 4.11
N MET A 47 -9.33 0.56 3.11
CA MET A 47 -9.20 1.62 2.12
C MET A 47 -10.16 1.47 0.92
N GLU A 48 -11.05 0.46 0.95
CA GLU A 48 -12.02 0.16 -0.11
C GLU A 48 -11.37 0.07 -1.50
N MET A 49 -10.22 -0.60 -1.59
CA MET A 49 -9.48 -0.80 -2.83
C MET A 49 -8.95 -2.23 -2.96
N GLU A 50 -8.60 -2.61 -4.19
CA GLU A 50 -7.98 -3.90 -4.43
C GLU A 50 -6.54 -3.95 -3.88
N PRO A 51 -6.08 -5.11 -3.33
CA PRO A 51 -4.73 -5.24 -2.79
C PRO A 51 -3.61 -4.84 -3.76
N ASP A 52 -3.75 -5.20 -5.04
CA ASP A 52 -2.77 -4.86 -6.08
C ASP A 52 -2.69 -3.35 -6.35
N VAL A 53 -3.82 -2.64 -6.19
CA VAL A 53 -3.88 -1.18 -6.31
C VAL A 53 -3.15 -0.54 -5.14
N LEU A 54 -3.37 -1.04 -3.91
CA LEU A 54 -2.67 -0.56 -2.72
C LEU A 54 -1.15 -0.82 -2.83
N LEU A 55 -0.76 -2.02 -3.28
CA LEU A 55 0.66 -2.36 -3.46
C LEU A 55 1.36 -1.39 -4.42
N LYS A 56 0.70 -1.07 -5.53
CA LYS A 56 1.22 -0.14 -6.52
C LYS A 56 1.27 1.31 -6.02
N LEU A 57 0.32 1.69 -5.17
CA LEU A 57 0.36 2.99 -4.50
C LEU A 57 1.58 3.10 -3.57
N LEU A 58 1.88 2.05 -2.79
CA LEU A 58 3.07 2.00 -1.93
C LEU A 58 4.35 2.12 -2.75
N GLU A 59 4.46 1.39 -3.86
CA GLU A 59 5.60 1.48 -4.79
C GLU A 59 5.81 2.91 -5.31
N LEU A 60 4.74 3.59 -5.72
CA LEU A 60 4.81 4.97 -6.21
C LEU A 60 5.17 5.98 -5.11
N MET A 61 4.89 5.65 -3.85
CA MET A 61 5.32 6.43 -2.69
C MET A 61 6.77 6.12 -2.27
N GLY A 62 7.46 5.20 -2.95
CA GLY A 62 8.80 4.75 -2.59
C GLY A 62 8.83 3.84 -1.36
N ILE A 63 7.70 3.20 -1.04
CA ILE A 63 7.57 2.27 0.08
C ILE A 63 7.64 0.85 -0.48
N GLU A 64 8.76 0.18 -0.24
CA GLU A 64 8.92 -1.23 -0.57
C GLU A 64 8.20 -2.09 0.47
N PHE A 65 7.08 -2.71 0.07
CA PHE A 65 6.34 -3.65 0.91
C PHE A 65 6.72 -5.09 0.56
N SER A 66 7.09 -5.88 1.57
CA SER A 66 7.29 -7.32 1.45
C SER A 66 6.25 -8.06 2.28
N TYR A 67 5.69 -9.12 1.70
CA TYR A 67 4.83 -10.06 2.43
C TYR A 67 5.62 -10.90 3.44
N LEU A 68 6.93 -11.01 3.25
CA LEU A 68 7.83 -11.78 4.09
C LEU A 68 8.46 -10.90 5.16
N SER A 69 8.62 -11.45 6.35
CA SER A 69 9.45 -10.82 7.38
C SER A 69 10.93 -10.80 6.98
N PRO A 70 11.75 -9.85 7.48
CA PRO A 70 13.20 -9.93 7.30
C PRO A 70 13.76 -11.29 7.72
N GLU A 71 13.17 -11.89 8.76
CA GLU A 71 13.48 -13.23 9.24
C GLU A 71 13.12 -14.29 8.19
N ASP A 72 11.91 -14.25 7.62
CA ASP A 72 11.47 -15.16 6.55
C ASP A 72 12.37 -15.04 5.31
N VAL A 73 12.69 -13.80 4.89
CA VAL A 73 13.61 -13.55 3.77
C VAL A 73 14.99 -14.13 4.04
N SER A 74 15.46 -14.05 5.29
CA SER A 74 16.75 -14.62 5.68
C SER A 74 16.73 -16.15 5.66
N ILE A 75 15.61 -16.76 6.04
CA ILE A 75 15.43 -18.22 5.95
C ILE A 75 15.43 -18.66 4.48
N GLU A 76 14.62 -18.01 3.62
CA GLU A 76 14.53 -18.36 2.20
C GLU A 76 15.85 -18.22 1.45
N ARG A 77 16.67 -17.20 1.78
CA ARG A 77 17.98 -17.00 1.14
C ARG A 77 19.01 -18.09 1.45
N ASN A 78 18.81 -18.82 2.54
CA ASN A 78 19.74 -19.85 3.01
C ASN A 78 19.27 -21.29 2.70
N TRP A 79 18.17 -21.43 1.96
CA TRP A 79 17.66 -22.71 1.47
C TRP A 79 18.28 -23.07 0.12
#